data_AF-A0A543GCW4-F1
#
_entry.id   AF-A0A543GCW4-F1
#
_cell.length_a   1.000
_cell.length_b   1.000
_cell.length_c   1.000
_cell.angle_alpha   90.00
_cell.angle_beta   90.00
_cell.angle_gamma   90.00
#
_symmetry.space_group_name_H-M   'P 1'
#
loop_
_entity.id
_entity.type
_entity.pdbx_description
1 polymer ?
#
loop_
_entity_poly.entity_id
_entity_poly.type
_entity_poly.pdbx_seq_one_letter_code
_entity_poly.pdbx_strand_id
1 'polypeptide(L)'
;MPRRPWVSPAIILLILFAFEIGVAIVFNPASRSPDDLLSKLSDAGLSVAVVTVAGAFATGFFKVLDERQLRDQERRKVFHELIDEYNQVKGVRRGLAALGVHKQRTRSLSSDETKELRAAMAKLNDAQLRFEAIKREVEQSNLFRRNADVARELREVEHFINRCVLDKWENYGGDIWEDASPSVLGNLGLATSMTAGFKSHVKQPLDRLTNILHEELFGRPGVWRRLVERRQHTAGFNIAQQTGNAQDQCDEE
;
A
#
# COMPACT_ATOMS: atom_id res chain seq x y z
N MET A 1 -2.85 20.60 11.15
CA MET A 1 -3.04 20.87 9.71
C MET A 1 -1.88 21.74 9.26
N PRO A 2 -0.98 21.27 8.37
CA PRO A 2 0.06 22.15 7.83
C PRO A 2 -0.64 23.27 7.06
N ARG A 3 -0.47 24.51 7.51
CA ARG A 3 -0.92 25.70 6.76
C ARG A 3 -0.21 25.65 5.41
N ARG A 4 -0.94 25.38 4.32
CA ARG A 4 -0.37 25.42 2.97
C ARG A 4 0.06 26.87 2.73
N PRO A 5 1.36 27.19 2.73
CA PRO A 5 1.83 28.58 2.70
C PRO A 5 1.42 29.31 1.41
N TRP A 6 1.04 28.55 0.39
CA TRP A 6 0.57 29.03 -0.92
C TRP A 6 -0.91 29.43 -0.97
N VAL A 7 -1.74 29.00 -0.01
CA VAL A 7 -3.18 29.33 -0.03
C VAL A 7 -3.41 30.80 0.34
N SER A 8 -2.62 31.34 1.26
CA SER A 8 -2.68 32.76 1.66
C SER A 8 -2.38 33.72 0.50
N PRO A 9 -1.27 33.62 -0.26
CA PRO A 9 -1.02 34.52 -1.38
C PRO A 9 -2.02 34.35 -2.52
N ALA A 10 -2.52 33.13 -2.79
CA ALA A 10 -3.54 32.92 -3.81
C ALA A 10 -4.88 33.59 -3.45
N ILE A 11 -5.30 33.52 -2.18
CA ILE A 11 -6.49 34.23 -1.69
C ILE A 11 -6.27 35.75 -1.76
N ILE A 12 -5.10 36.24 -1.35
CA ILE A 12 -4.77 37.68 -1.42
C ILE A 12 -4.80 38.18 -2.87
N LEU A 13 -4.20 37.44 -3.82
CA LEU A 13 -4.23 37.79 -5.24
C LEU A 13 -5.65 37.76 -5.81
N LEU A 14 -6.47 36.78 -5.42
CA LEU A 14 -7.87 36.71 -5.84
C LEU A 14 -8.67 37.90 -5.30
N ILE A 15 -8.46 38.27 -4.04
CA ILE A 15 -9.10 39.46 -3.42
C ILE A 15 -8.63 40.73 -4.12
N LEU A 16 -7.34 40.89 -4.40
CA LEU A 16 -6.80 42.06 -5.12
C LEU A 16 -7.38 42.15 -6.53
N PHE A 17 -7.44 41.03 -7.25
CA PHE A 17 -8.03 40.98 -8.59
C PHE A 17 -9.53 41.30 -8.58
N ALA A 18 -10.29 40.72 -7.65
CA ALA A 18 -11.71 41.03 -7.49
C ALA A 18 -11.94 42.49 -7.06
N PHE A 19 -11.05 43.04 -6.25
CA PHE A 19 -11.06 44.45 -5.86
C PHE A 19 -10.79 45.36 -7.05
N GLU A 20 -9.78 45.07 -7.90
CA GLU A 20 -9.51 45.84 -9.12
C GLU A 20 -10.67 45.79 -10.11
N ILE A 21 -11.31 44.61 -10.29
CA ILE A 21 -12.53 44.49 -11.10
C ILE A 21 -13.67 45.32 -10.49
N GLY A 22 -13.88 45.23 -9.17
CA GLY A 22 -14.92 45.98 -8.47
C GLY A 22 -14.72 47.50 -8.60
N VAL A 23 -13.47 47.96 -8.45
CA VAL A 23 -13.07 49.36 -8.66
C VAL A 23 -13.31 49.75 -10.12
N ALA A 24 -12.90 48.92 -11.09
CA ALA A 24 -13.14 49.21 -12.50
C ALA A 24 -14.63 49.30 -12.86
N ILE A 25 -15.50 48.49 -12.26
CA ILE A 25 -16.95 48.55 -12.47
C ILE A 25 -17.56 49.79 -11.83
N VAL A 26 -17.19 50.09 -10.58
CA VAL A 26 -17.77 51.20 -9.79
C VAL A 26 -17.28 52.57 -10.30
N PHE A 27 -16.00 52.65 -10.68
CA PHE A 27 -15.35 53.86 -11.18
C PHE A 27 -15.31 53.92 -12.70
N ASN A 28 -16.26 53.28 -13.40
CA ASN A 28 -16.55 53.58 -14.80
C ASN A 28 -17.74 54.54 -14.93
N PRO A 29 -17.60 55.84 -14.63
CA PRO A 29 -18.67 56.83 -14.78
C PRO A 29 -18.90 57.28 -16.23
N ALA A 30 -18.36 56.59 -17.25
CA ALA A 30 -18.30 57.10 -18.61
C ALA A 30 -18.63 56.06 -19.70
N SER A 31 -19.91 55.97 -20.04
CA SER A 31 -20.33 55.59 -21.41
C SER A 31 -21.60 56.34 -21.82
N ARG A 32 -21.53 57.69 -21.76
CA ARG A 32 -22.45 58.56 -22.50
C ARG A 32 -21.75 59.47 -23.53
N SER A 33 -20.46 59.25 -23.82
CA SER A 33 -19.76 59.95 -24.92
C SER A 33 -19.14 58.97 -25.93
N PRO A 34 -19.18 59.24 -27.24
CA PRO A 34 -19.05 58.25 -28.31
C PRO A 34 -17.64 58.11 -28.93
N ASP A 35 -16.57 58.38 -28.18
CA ASP A 35 -15.20 58.18 -28.67
C ASP A 35 -14.74 56.73 -28.47
N ASP A 36 -15.06 55.93 -29.50
CA ASP A 36 -15.16 54.47 -29.56
C ASP A 36 -13.84 53.67 -29.47
N LEU A 37 -12.69 54.31 -29.27
CA LEU A 37 -11.37 53.66 -29.33
C LEU A 37 -10.84 53.22 -27.96
N LEU A 38 -11.01 54.04 -26.93
CA LEU A 38 -10.54 53.73 -25.57
C LEU A 38 -11.39 52.64 -24.89
N SER A 39 -12.70 52.62 -25.15
CA SER A 39 -13.61 51.57 -24.70
C SER A 39 -13.30 50.21 -25.34
N LYS A 40 -13.00 50.19 -26.65
CA LYS A 40 -12.61 48.96 -27.35
C LYS A 40 -11.27 48.41 -26.87
N LEU A 41 -10.33 49.29 -26.50
CA LEU A 41 -9.05 48.89 -25.93
C LEU A 41 -9.19 48.33 -24.51
N SER A 42 -10.06 48.91 -23.67
CA SER A 42 -10.34 48.39 -22.32
C SER A 42 -11.06 47.05 -22.35
N ASP A 43 -11.99 46.84 -23.28
CA ASP A 43 -12.70 45.56 -23.43
C ASP A 43 -11.76 44.44 -23.87
N ALA A 44 -10.85 44.74 -24.80
CA ALA A 44 -9.81 43.79 -25.21
C ALA A 44 -8.86 43.45 -24.04
N GLY A 45 -8.40 44.45 -23.28
CA GLY A 45 -7.54 44.24 -22.11
C GLY A 45 -8.20 43.42 -21.01
N LEU A 46 -9.48 43.67 -20.73
CA LEU A 46 -10.26 42.91 -19.74
C LEU A 46 -10.42 41.45 -20.17
N SER A 47 -10.69 41.20 -21.45
CA SER A 47 -10.83 39.82 -21.96
C SER A 47 -9.54 39.01 -21.81
N VAL A 48 -8.38 39.62 -22.10
CA VAL A 48 -7.07 38.97 -21.93
C VAL A 48 -6.75 38.73 -20.46
N ALA A 49 -7.06 39.68 -19.58
CA ALA A 49 -6.86 39.53 -18.13
C ALA A 49 -7.71 38.37 -17.56
N VAL A 50 -8.99 38.30 -17.92
CA VAL A 50 -9.90 37.22 -17.48
C VAL A 50 -9.41 35.85 -17.97
N VAL A 51 -9.03 35.74 -19.25
CA VAL A 51 -8.49 34.49 -19.81
C VAL A 51 -7.18 34.08 -19.12
N THR A 52 -6.31 35.04 -18.81
CA THR A 52 -5.03 34.77 -18.11
C THR A 52 -5.26 34.24 -16.70
N VAL A 53 -6.17 34.86 -15.94
CA VAL A 53 -6.51 34.43 -14.58
C VAL A 53 -7.16 33.04 -14.60
N ALA A 54 -8.12 32.81 -15.50
CA ALA A 54 -8.75 31.50 -15.67
C ALA A 54 -7.73 30.41 -16.05
N GLY A 55 -6.78 30.74 -16.93
CA GLY A 55 -5.66 29.87 -17.30
C GLY A 55 -4.79 29.50 -16.10
N ALA A 56 -4.40 30.49 -15.29
CA ALA A 56 -3.59 30.25 -14.09
C ALA A 56 -4.32 29.37 -13.04
N PHE A 57 -5.63 29.58 -12.83
CA PHE A 57 -6.45 28.72 -11.97
C PHE A 57 -6.56 27.30 -12.52
N ALA A 58 -6.80 27.14 -13.83
CA ALA A 58 -6.87 25.84 -14.48
C ALA A 58 -5.53 25.10 -14.33
N THR A 59 -4.40 25.72 -14.65
CA THR A 59 -3.06 25.11 -14.50
C THR A 59 -2.77 24.74 -13.04
N GLY A 60 -3.08 25.62 -12.09
CA GLY A 60 -2.93 25.33 -10.66
C GLY A 60 -3.77 24.14 -10.21
N PHE A 61 -5.02 24.06 -10.67
CA PHE A 61 -5.92 22.96 -10.37
C PHE A 61 -5.45 21.63 -11.00
N PHE A 62 -5.05 21.64 -12.28
CA PHE A 62 -4.51 20.46 -12.96
C PHE A 62 -3.22 19.97 -12.29
N LYS A 63 -2.31 20.86 -11.89
CA LYS A 63 -1.10 20.47 -11.17
C LYS A 63 -1.41 19.79 -9.84
N VAL A 64 -2.39 20.31 -9.08
CA VAL A 64 -2.81 19.67 -7.81
C VAL A 64 -3.48 18.32 -8.05
N LEU A 65 -4.22 18.15 -9.14
CA LEU A 65 -4.80 16.85 -9.51
C LEU A 65 -3.72 15.85 -9.94
N ASP A 66 -2.76 16.30 -10.75
CA ASP A 66 -1.66 15.47 -11.24
C ASP A 66 -0.76 15.00 -10.09
N GLU A 67 -0.37 15.91 -9.17
CA GLU A 67 0.38 15.55 -7.95
C GLU A 67 -0.37 14.54 -7.07
N ARG A 68 -1.71 14.62 -7.01
CA ARG A 68 -2.51 13.62 -6.29
C ARG A 68 -2.51 12.28 -6.99
N GLN A 69 -2.67 12.27 -8.32
CA GLN A 69 -2.66 11.04 -9.11
C GLN A 69 -1.30 10.34 -9.03
N LEU A 70 -0.20 11.09 -9.15
CA LEU A 70 1.15 10.56 -9.00
C LEU A 70 1.35 9.92 -7.63
N ARG A 71 0.96 10.60 -6.55
CA ARG A 71 1.04 10.04 -5.19
C ARG A 71 0.19 8.80 -5.00
N ASP A 72 -1.02 8.77 -5.57
CA ASP A 72 -1.89 7.60 -5.48
C ASP A 72 -1.35 6.42 -6.31
N GLN A 73 -0.69 6.67 -7.44
CA GLN A 73 0.03 5.66 -8.21
C GLN A 73 1.21 5.09 -7.41
N GLU A 74 2.02 5.94 -6.80
CA GLU A 74 3.15 5.52 -5.95
C GLU A 74 2.67 4.67 -4.75
N ARG A 75 1.60 5.09 -4.08
CA ARG A 75 1.00 4.32 -2.97
C ARG A 75 0.50 2.95 -3.44
N ARG A 76 -0.12 2.86 -4.62
CA ARG A 76 -0.57 1.58 -5.21
C ARG A 76 0.61 0.70 -5.56
N LYS A 77 1.68 1.27 -6.10
CA LYS A 77 2.92 0.54 -6.41
C LYS A 77 3.49 -0.09 -5.14
N VAL A 78 3.68 0.70 -4.08
CA VAL A 78 4.16 0.21 -2.77
C VAL A 78 3.23 -0.88 -2.21
N PHE A 79 1.91 -0.72 -2.36
CA PHE A 79 0.94 -1.73 -1.93
C PHE A 79 1.08 -3.05 -2.69
N HIS A 80 1.27 -3.01 -4.01
CA HIS A 80 1.47 -4.20 -4.82
C HIS A 80 2.78 -4.91 -4.47
N GLU A 81 3.89 -4.16 -4.38
CA GLU A 81 5.18 -4.70 -3.97
C GLU A 81 5.10 -5.38 -2.59
N LEU A 82 4.42 -4.75 -1.62
CA LEU A 82 4.20 -5.35 -0.31
C LEU A 82 3.44 -6.69 -0.38
N ILE A 83 2.39 -6.77 -1.20
CA ILE A 83 1.61 -8.00 -1.37
C ILE A 83 2.46 -9.10 -2.01
N ASP A 84 3.26 -8.75 -3.00
CA ASP A 84 4.12 -9.69 -3.71
C ASP A 84 5.16 -10.28 -2.75
N GLU A 85 5.83 -9.43 -1.96
CA GLU A 85 6.81 -9.89 -0.97
C GLU A 85 6.15 -10.73 0.15
N TYR A 86 4.95 -10.35 0.60
CA TYR A 86 4.19 -11.18 1.53
C TYR A 86 3.91 -12.58 0.96
N ASN A 87 3.45 -12.63 -0.30
CA ASN A 87 3.16 -13.89 -0.97
C ASN A 87 4.43 -14.74 -1.14
N GLN A 88 5.59 -14.11 -1.36
CA GLN A 88 6.88 -14.79 -1.39
C GLN A 88 7.22 -15.43 -0.04
N VAL A 89 7.14 -14.69 1.08
CA VAL A 89 7.38 -15.25 2.42
C VAL A 89 6.38 -16.36 2.75
N LYS A 90 5.10 -16.17 2.41
CA LYS A 90 4.05 -17.20 2.58
C LYS A 90 4.32 -18.44 1.73
N GLY A 91 4.85 -18.25 0.52
CA GLY A 91 5.29 -19.30 -0.39
C GLY A 91 6.43 -20.12 0.22
N VAL A 92 7.47 -19.43 0.72
CA VAL A 92 8.59 -20.06 1.45
C VAL A 92 8.05 -20.88 2.63
N ARG A 93 7.20 -20.29 3.48
CA ARG A 93 6.60 -21.02 4.61
C ARG A 93 5.86 -22.29 4.17
N ARG A 94 5.06 -22.22 3.10
CA ARG A 94 4.36 -23.39 2.55
C ARG A 94 5.32 -24.43 1.98
N GLY A 95 6.39 -24.01 1.32
CA GLY A 95 7.45 -24.89 0.84
C GLY A 95 8.17 -25.62 1.98
N LEU A 96 8.54 -24.89 3.04
CA LEU A 96 9.14 -25.47 4.25
C LEU A 96 8.18 -26.47 4.94
N ALA A 97 6.87 -26.18 4.92
CA ALA A 97 5.86 -27.10 5.41
C ALA A 97 5.78 -28.39 4.58
N ALA A 98 5.83 -28.27 3.25
CA ALA A 98 5.83 -29.40 2.33
C ALA A 98 7.07 -30.28 2.48
N LEU A 99 8.23 -29.66 2.76
CA LEU A 99 9.48 -30.34 3.13
C LEU A 99 9.42 -31.02 4.51
N GLY A 100 8.32 -30.89 5.25
CA GLY A 100 8.17 -31.50 6.56
C GLY A 100 9.07 -30.90 7.65
N VAL A 101 9.63 -29.70 7.43
CA VAL A 101 10.53 -29.00 8.39
C VAL A 101 9.81 -28.65 9.70
N HIS A 102 8.47 -28.65 9.71
CA HIS A 102 7.67 -28.40 10.91
C HIS A 102 7.52 -29.60 11.85
N LYS A 103 7.85 -30.81 11.40
CA LYS A 103 7.76 -32.02 12.22
C LYS A 103 9.16 -32.45 12.64
N GLN A 104 9.28 -33.00 13.84
CA GLN A 104 10.55 -33.58 14.27
C GLN A 104 10.87 -34.76 13.36
N ARG A 105 11.89 -34.61 12.52
CA ARG A 105 12.31 -35.63 11.55
C ARG A 105 13.23 -36.63 12.23
N THR A 106 13.12 -37.89 11.83
CA THR A 106 14.00 -38.99 12.26
C THR A 106 15.02 -39.36 11.18
N ARG A 107 14.74 -39.03 9.91
CA ARG A 107 15.63 -39.27 8.76
C ARG A 107 16.42 -38.04 8.38
N SER A 108 17.67 -38.25 7.97
CA SER A 108 18.53 -37.22 7.38
C SER A 108 17.89 -36.59 6.14
N LEU A 109 18.36 -35.39 5.79
CA LEU A 109 17.93 -34.69 4.57
C LEU A 109 18.51 -35.36 3.33
N SER A 110 17.67 -35.59 2.32
CA SER A 110 18.16 -35.97 1.00
C SER A 110 18.82 -34.77 0.30
N SER A 111 19.63 -35.04 -0.71
CA SER A 111 20.26 -34.01 -1.55
C SER A 111 19.24 -33.01 -2.11
N ASP A 112 18.09 -33.50 -2.61
CA ASP A 112 17.01 -32.68 -3.15
C ASP A 112 16.37 -31.79 -2.08
N GLU A 113 16.10 -32.33 -0.88
CA GLU A 113 15.51 -31.56 0.22
C GLU A 113 16.46 -30.45 0.70
N THR A 114 17.76 -30.75 0.79
CA THR A 114 18.79 -29.76 1.13
C THR A 114 18.85 -28.64 0.09
N LYS A 115 18.77 -28.98 -1.21
CA LYS A 115 18.74 -28.01 -2.29
C LYS A 115 17.49 -27.11 -2.23
N GLU A 116 16.31 -27.69 -2.01
CA GLU A 116 15.07 -26.94 -1.87
C GLU A 116 15.07 -26.03 -0.64
N LEU A 117 15.58 -26.52 0.49
CA LEU A 117 15.71 -25.73 1.72
C LEU A 117 16.61 -24.50 1.51
N ARG A 118 17.78 -24.69 0.88
CA ARG A 118 18.69 -23.59 0.54
C ARG A 118 18.03 -22.58 -0.40
N ALA A 119 17.33 -23.06 -1.43
CA ALA A 119 16.60 -22.20 -2.35
C ALA A 119 15.49 -21.40 -1.63
N ALA A 120 14.79 -22.01 -0.67
CA ALA A 120 13.77 -21.35 0.13
C ALA A 120 14.37 -20.25 1.03
N MET A 121 15.55 -20.47 1.60
CA MET A 121 16.25 -19.48 2.43
C MET A 121 16.80 -18.32 1.61
N ALA A 122 17.34 -18.58 0.41
CA ALA A 122 17.74 -17.53 -0.52
C ALA A 122 16.55 -16.62 -0.88
N LYS A 123 15.39 -17.21 -1.23
CA LYS A 123 14.16 -16.44 -1.50
C LYS A 123 13.68 -15.63 -0.30
N LEU A 124 13.89 -16.13 0.92
CA LEU A 124 13.52 -15.42 2.14
C LEU A 124 14.44 -14.23 2.41
N ASN A 125 15.74 -14.39 2.14
CA ASN A 125 16.71 -13.31 2.19
C ASN A 125 16.37 -12.19 1.20
N ASP A 126 16.06 -12.55 -0.05
CA ASP A 126 15.63 -11.58 -1.06
C ASP A 126 14.38 -10.80 -0.62
N ALA A 127 13.39 -11.50 -0.06
CA ALA A 127 12.17 -10.87 0.45
C ALA A 127 12.46 -9.93 1.63
N GLN A 128 13.38 -10.30 2.53
CA GLN A 128 13.78 -9.42 3.64
C GLN A 128 14.39 -8.11 3.13
N LEU A 129 15.31 -8.18 2.17
CA LEU A 129 15.95 -7.01 1.57
C LEU A 129 14.92 -6.11 0.88
N ARG A 130 13.89 -6.71 0.26
CA ARG A 130 12.77 -5.98 -0.36
C ARG A 130 11.90 -5.28 0.69
N PHE A 131 11.55 -5.95 1.79
CA PHE A 131 10.85 -5.30 2.91
C PHE A 131 11.66 -4.14 3.48
N GLU A 132 12.97 -4.28 3.61
CA GLU A 132 13.85 -3.21 4.06
C GLU A 132 13.87 -2.02 3.09
N ALA A 133 13.94 -2.28 1.78
CA ALA A 133 13.87 -1.24 0.76
C ALA A 133 12.53 -0.48 0.81
N ILE A 134 11.40 -1.20 0.88
CA ILE A 134 10.07 -0.60 1.02
C ILE A 134 9.97 0.23 2.30
N LYS A 135 10.49 -0.27 3.44
CA LYS A 135 10.53 0.48 4.70
C LYS A 135 11.30 1.78 4.55
N ARG A 136 12.49 1.76 3.95
CA ARG A 136 13.29 2.96 3.72
C ARG A 136 12.56 3.96 2.81
N GLU A 137 11.92 3.49 1.75
CA GLU A 137 11.11 4.33 0.85
C GLU A 137 9.94 4.99 1.59
N VAL A 138 9.24 4.26 2.46
CA VAL A 138 8.18 4.81 3.31
C VAL A 138 8.72 5.84 4.30
N GLU A 139 9.86 5.57 4.95
CA GLU A 139 10.46 6.45 5.95
C GLU A 139 10.99 7.76 5.33
N GLN A 140 11.50 7.70 4.10
CA GLN A 140 12.05 8.86 3.38
C GLN A 140 11.00 9.68 2.63
N SER A 141 9.87 9.07 2.29
CA SER A 141 8.80 9.73 1.54
C SER A 141 7.72 10.28 2.46
N ASN A 142 6.90 11.22 1.96
CA ASN A 142 5.66 11.65 2.63
C ASN A 142 4.43 10.99 1.98
N LEU A 143 4.57 9.75 1.51
CA LEU A 143 3.53 9.05 0.75
C LEU A 143 2.25 8.87 1.58
N PHE A 144 2.33 8.37 2.80
CA PHE A 144 1.17 8.03 3.62
C PHE A 144 0.96 9.06 4.72
N ARG A 145 -0.31 9.38 5.03
CA ARG A 145 -0.62 10.23 6.20
C ARG A 145 -0.20 9.55 7.50
N ARG A 146 -0.23 8.22 7.55
CA ARG A 146 0.21 7.37 8.67
C ARG A 146 1.57 6.69 8.43
N ASN A 147 2.55 7.39 7.84
CA ASN A 147 3.89 6.86 7.55
C ASN A 147 4.54 6.13 8.74
N ALA A 148 4.50 6.72 9.95
CA ALA A 148 5.11 6.11 11.13
C ALA A 148 4.49 4.76 11.51
N ASP A 149 3.17 4.61 11.33
CA ASP A 149 2.51 3.32 11.55
C ASP A 149 2.93 2.30 10.48
N VAL A 150 2.95 2.70 9.20
CA VAL A 150 3.39 1.83 8.09
C VAL A 150 4.82 1.33 8.32
N ALA A 151 5.75 2.24 8.62
CA ALA A 151 7.15 1.91 8.89
C ALA A 151 7.30 1.00 10.12
N ARG A 152 6.49 1.20 11.17
CA ARG A 152 6.49 0.31 12.34
C ARG A 152 6.08 -1.11 11.98
N GLU A 153 4.98 -1.30 11.24
CA GLU A 153 4.52 -2.64 10.86
C GLU A 153 5.55 -3.33 9.94
N LEU A 154 6.13 -2.61 8.97
CA LEU A 154 7.21 -3.13 8.10
C LEU A 154 8.43 -3.57 8.90
N ARG A 155 8.85 -2.77 9.89
CA ARG A 155 9.97 -3.09 10.77
C ARG A 155 9.72 -4.35 11.58
N GLU A 156 8.49 -4.59 12.03
CA GLU A 156 8.15 -5.82 12.76
C GLU A 156 8.33 -7.07 11.88
N VAL A 157 7.85 -7.02 10.62
CA VAL A 157 7.99 -8.09 9.64
C VAL A 157 9.47 -8.35 9.31
N GLU A 158 10.21 -7.31 8.97
CA GLU A 158 11.63 -7.38 8.64
C GLU A 158 12.45 -7.92 9.82
N HIS A 159 12.21 -7.39 11.03
CA HIS A 159 12.92 -7.82 12.23
C HIS A 159 12.71 -9.30 12.50
N PHE A 160 11.48 -9.80 12.34
CA PHE A 160 11.20 -11.22 12.50
C PHE A 160 11.93 -12.07 11.45
N ILE A 161 11.87 -11.70 10.17
CA ILE A 161 12.53 -12.47 9.12
C ILE A 161 14.05 -12.51 9.37
N ASN A 162 14.63 -11.34 9.64
CA ASN A 162 16.06 -11.22 9.88
C ASN A 162 16.49 -11.96 11.17
N ARG A 163 15.94 -11.58 12.33
CA ARG A 163 16.42 -12.07 13.64
C ARG A 163 15.92 -13.47 14.00
N CYS A 164 14.73 -13.87 13.57
CA CYS A 164 14.16 -15.15 14.00
C CYS A 164 14.41 -16.29 13.01
N VAL A 165 14.77 -15.97 11.76
CA VAL A 165 14.93 -16.97 10.69
C VAL A 165 16.30 -16.87 10.04
N LEU A 166 16.67 -15.73 9.46
CA LEU A 166 17.92 -15.60 8.69
C LEU A 166 19.16 -15.64 9.59
N ASP A 167 19.15 -14.99 10.76
CA ASP A 167 20.25 -15.03 11.73
C ASP A 167 20.58 -16.48 12.15
N LYS A 168 19.56 -17.32 12.37
CA LYS A 168 19.77 -18.75 12.65
C LYS A 168 20.28 -19.50 11.43
N TRP A 169 19.81 -19.15 10.24
CA TRP A 169 20.30 -19.73 9.00
C TRP A 169 21.76 -19.37 8.72
N GLU A 170 22.19 -18.15 9.00
CA GLU A 170 23.59 -17.74 8.83
C GLU A 170 24.52 -18.47 9.81
N ASN A 171 24.06 -18.66 11.05
CA ASN A 171 24.85 -19.33 12.08
C ASN A 171 24.90 -20.86 11.94
N TYR A 172 23.84 -21.51 11.45
CA TYR A 172 23.74 -22.98 11.42
C TYR A 172 23.49 -23.57 10.01
N GLY A 173 23.16 -22.73 9.02
CA GLY A 173 22.82 -23.18 7.67
C GLY A 173 24.03 -23.70 6.88
N GLY A 174 25.23 -23.32 7.29
CA GLY A 174 26.49 -23.87 6.79
C GLY A 174 26.66 -25.36 7.04
N ASP A 175 25.93 -25.95 7.98
CA ASP A 175 26.00 -27.39 8.32
C ASP A 175 24.95 -28.24 7.58
N ILE A 176 24.09 -27.60 6.77
CA ILE A 176 22.98 -28.28 6.09
C ILE A 176 23.46 -28.77 4.74
N TRP A 177 24.00 -29.98 4.71
CA TRP A 177 24.43 -30.70 3.51
C TRP A 177 23.55 -31.93 3.26
N GLU A 178 23.90 -32.71 2.23
CA GLU A 178 23.37 -34.06 2.06
C GLU A 178 23.70 -34.90 3.30
N ASP A 179 22.76 -35.75 3.73
CA ASP A 179 22.86 -36.58 4.93
C ASP A 179 22.97 -35.84 6.27
N ALA A 180 22.73 -34.52 6.28
CA ALA A 180 22.73 -33.73 7.50
C ALA A 180 21.75 -34.32 8.54
N SER A 181 22.25 -34.42 9.78
CA SER A 181 21.49 -34.95 10.90
C SER A 181 20.18 -34.16 11.11
N PRO A 182 19.06 -34.83 11.44
CA PRO A 182 17.80 -34.15 11.74
C PRO A 182 17.90 -33.11 12.87
N SER A 183 18.88 -33.25 13.77
CA SER A 183 19.12 -32.29 14.85
C SER A 183 19.49 -30.89 14.35
N VAL A 184 20.13 -30.78 13.18
CA VAL A 184 20.51 -29.49 12.57
C VAL A 184 19.27 -28.66 12.24
N LEU A 185 18.19 -29.30 11.76
CA LEU A 185 16.90 -28.62 11.53
C LEU A 185 16.26 -28.12 12.82
N GLY A 186 16.46 -28.83 13.93
CA GLY A 186 16.04 -28.42 15.26
C GLY A 186 16.75 -27.14 15.70
N ASN A 187 18.07 -27.07 15.48
CA ASN A 187 18.90 -25.90 15.83
C ASN A 187 18.50 -24.64 15.05
N LEU A 188 18.08 -24.79 13.78
CA LEU A 188 17.55 -23.66 13.00
C LEU A 188 16.24 -23.10 13.58
N GLY A 189 15.49 -23.89 14.36
CA GLY A 189 14.24 -23.47 14.97
C GLY A 189 13.16 -23.04 13.95
N LEU A 190 13.27 -23.46 12.68
CA LEU A 190 12.35 -23.06 11.60
C LEU A 190 10.92 -23.49 11.90
N ALA A 191 10.73 -24.65 12.53
CA ALA A 191 9.42 -25.13 12.95
C ALA A 191 8.73 -24.11 13.87
N THR A 192 9.41 -23.69 14.93
CA THR A 192 8.88 -22.74 15.91
C THR A 192 8.71 -21.35 15.30
N SER A 193 9.75 -20.81 14.65
CA SER A 193 9.72 -19.47 14.06
C SER A 193 8.63 -19.36 12.99
N MET A 194 8.62 -20.23 11.97
CA MET A 194 7.74 -20.11 10.80
C MET A 194 6.31 -20.61 11.04
N THR A 195 6.05 -21.36 12.12
CA THR A 195 4.69 -21.80 12.47
C THR A 195 4.07 -20.88 13.51
N ALA A 196 4.71 -20.74 14.68
CA ALA A 196 4.18 -19.96 15.79
C ALA A 196 4.40 -18.46 15.57
N GLY A 197 5.64 -18.07 15.25
CA GLY A 197 6.02 -16.67 15.08
C GLY A 197 5.45 -15.99 13.83
N PHE A 198 5.25 -16.75 12.74
CA PHE A 198 4.74 -16.19 11.48
C PHE A 198 3.38 -15.48 11.64
N LYS A 199 2.47 -16.04 12.45
CA LYS A 199 1.15 -15.43 12.63
C LYS A 199 1.24 -14.08 13.32
N SER A 200 1.99 -13.99 14.42
CA SER A 200 2.11 -12.78 15.24
C SER A 200 2.99 -11.72 14.60
N HIS A 201 4.06 -12.10 13.91
CA HIS A 201 5.09 -11.16 13.45
C HIS A 201 5.13 -10.91 11.94
N VAL A 202 4.42 -11.71 11.15
CA VAL A 202 4.32 -11.49 9.70
C VAL A 202 2.88 -11.23 9.31
N LYS A 203 2.00 -12.19 9.55
CA LYS A 203 0.60 -12.10 9.11
C LYS A 203 -0.13 -10.92 9.76
N GLN A 204 -0.12 -10.82 11.08
CA GLN A 204 -0.86 -9.76 11.78
C GLN A 204 -0.35 -8.34 11.44
N PRO A 205 0.96 -8.05 11.42
CA PRO A 205 1.47 -6.75 10.97
C PRO A 205 1.08 -6.44 9.53
N LEU A 206 1.14 -7.43 8.62
CA LEU A 206 0.72 -7.24 7.23
C LEU A 206 -0.78 -7.05 7.08
N ASP A 207 -1.60 -7.71 7.90
CA ASP A 207 -3.06 -7.46 7.96
C ASP A 207 -3.32 -6.02 8.43
N ARG A 208 -2.61 -5.56 9.47
CA ARG A 208 -2.69 -4.15 9.95
C ARG A 208 -2.22 -3.17 8.89
N LEU A 209 -1.12 -3.47 8.22
CA LEU A 209 -0.55 -2.66 7.16
C LEU A 209 -1.50 -2.57 5.96
N THR A 210 -2.07 -3.69 5.52
CA THR A 210 -3.10 -3.74 4.47
C THR A 210 -4.29 -2.86 4.83
N ASN A 211 -4.75 -2.90 6.08
CA ASN A 211 -5.83 -2.03 6.54
C ASN A 211 -5.45 -0.55 6.48
N ILE A 212 -4.24 -0.18 6.92
CA ILE A 212 -3.74 1.21 6.85
C ILE A 212 -3.67 1.67 5.39
N LEU A 213 -3.11 0.86 4.49
CA LEU A 213 -2.96 1.20 3.08
C LEU A 213 -4.31 1.32 2.38
N HIS A 214 -5.26 0.45 2.73
CA HIS A 214 -6.64 0.54 2.24
C HIS A 214 -7.30 1.85 2.69
N GLU A 215 -7.16 2.23 3.96
CA GLU A 215 -7.67 3.50 4.49
C GLU A 215 -7.09 4.72 3.77
N GLU A 216 -5.81 4.69 3.45
CA GLU A 216 -5.11 5.77 2.74
C GLU A 216 -5.52 5.87 1.27
N LEU A 217 -5.73 4.73 0.59
CA LEU A 217 -6.07 4.67 -0.83
C LEU A 217 -7.56 4.90 -1.13
N PHE A 218 -8.46 4.41 -0.28
CA PHE A 218 -9.90 4.37 -0.56
C PHE A 218 -10.76 5.08 0.50
N GLY A 219 -10.14 5.64 1.55
CA GLY A 219 -10.85 6.28 2.65
C GLY A 219 -11.35 5.30 3.72
N ARG A 220 -12.12 5.79 4.70
CA ARG A 220 -12.47 5.02 5.91
C ARG A 220 -13.14 3.67 5.57
N PRO A 221 -12.75 2.56 6.22
CA PRO A 221 -13.19 1.20 5.87
C PRO A 221 -14.62 0.90 6.28
N GLY A 222 -15.30 1.82 6.99
CA GLY A 222 -16.65 1.63 7.51
C GLY A 222 -17.71 1.37 6.44
N VAL A 223 -17.44 1.67 5.17
CA VAL A 223 -18.34 1.32 4.05
C VAL A 223 -18.00 -0.06 3.49
N TRP A 224 -16.72 -0.35 3.26
CA TRP A 224 -16.29 -1.60 2.64
C TRP A 224 -16.39 -2.82 3.54
N ARG A 225 -16.08 -2.73 4.85
CA ARG A 225 -16.24 -3.86 5.77
C ARG A 225 -17.71 -4.33 5.81
N ARG A 226 -18.66 -3.38 5.81
CA ARG A 226 -20.10 -3.68 5.71
C ARG A 226 -20.51 -4.28 4.36
N LEU A 227 -19.79 -4.01 3.28
CA LEU A 227 -20.05 -4.60 1.95
C LEU A 227 -19.48 -6.01 1.82
N VAL A 228 -18.29 -6.26 2.38
CA VAL A 228 -17.66 -7.59 2.39
C VAL A 228 -18.39 -8.54 3.35
N GLU A 229 -18.75 -8.08 4.55
CA GLU A 229 -19.59 -8.85 5.49
C GLU A 229 -20.95 -9.20 4.85
N ARG A 230 -21.59 -8.25 4.16
CA ARG A 230 -22.82 -8.55 3.42
C ARG A 230 -22.61 -9.62 2.36
N ARG A 231 -21.55 -9.54 1.54
CA ARG A 231 -21.26 -10.57 0.52
C ARG A 231 -20.97 -11.94 1.11
N GLN A 232 -20.26 -12.02 2.23
CA GLN A 232 -20.00 -13.31 2.90
C GLN A 232 -21.29 -13.92 3.45
N HIS A 233 -22.20 -13.11 3.99
CA HIS A 233 -23.52 -13.58 4.40
C HIS A 233 -24.38 -14.03 3.20
N THR A 234 -24.32 -13.36 2.05
CA THR A 234 -25.08 -13.78 0.85
C THR A 234 -24.49 -15.04 0.20
N ALA A 235 -23.17 -15.17 0.15
CA ALA A 235 -22.51 -16.35 -0.42
C ALA A 235 -22.66 -17.59 0.48
N GLY A 236 -22.61 -17.42 1.80
CA GLY A 236 -22.89 -18.51 2.75
C GLY A 236 -24.34 -19.00 2.70
N PHE A 237 -25.29 -18.10 2.42
CA PHE A 237 -26.71 -18.46 2.30
C PHE A 237 -26.99 -19.33 1.06
N ASN A 238 -26.35 -19.03 -0.08
CA ASN A 238 -26.53 -19.81 -1.31
C ASN A 238 -25.87 -21.20 -1.25
N ILE A 239 -24.73 -21.34 -0.55
CA ILE A 239 -24.07 -22.64 -0.38
C ILE A 239 -24.90 -23.55 0.53
N ALA A 240 -25.49 -23.01 1.61
CA ALA A 240 -26.35 -23.78 2.50
C ALA A 240 -27.64 -24.28 1.82
N GLN A 241 -28.21 -23.51 0.88
CA GLN A 241 -29.35 -23.96 0.06
C GLN A 241 -28.97 -25.04 -0.96
N GLN A 242 -27.78 -24.97 -1.57
CA GLN A 242 -27.33 -26.00 -2.52
C GLN A 242 -26.95 -27.32 -1.84
N THR A 243 -26.42 -27.30 -0.62
CA THR A 243 -26.11 -28.54 0.13
C THR A 243 -27.36 -29.22 0.69
N GLY A 244 -28.43 -28.48 0.96
CA GLY A 244 -29.72 -29.07 1.37
C GLY A 244 -30.37 -29.89 0.25
N ASN A 245 -30.39 -29.37 -0.98
CA ASN A 245 -31.01 -30.07 -2.11
C ASN A 245 -30.19 -31.26 -2.65
N ALA A 246 -28.88 -31.30 -2.41
CA ALA A 246 -28.04 -32.42 -2.84
C ALA A 246 -28.17 -33.64 -1.90
N GLN A 247 -28.69 -33.46 -0.69
CA GLN A 247 -28.79 -34.52 0.31
C GLN A 247 -30.13 -35.26 0.22
N ASP A 248 -31.22 -34.57 -0.17
CA ASP A 248 -32.52 -35.20 -0.47
C ASP A 248 -32.51 -36.07 -1.75
N GLN A 249 -31.48 -35.96 -2.59
CA GLN A 249 -31.40 -36.67 -3.87
C GLN A 249 -30.65 -38.01 -3.80
N CYS A 250 -30.09 -38.36 -2.65
CA CYS A 250 -29.40 -39.65 -2.42
C CYS A 250 -30.22 -40.67 -1.62
N ASP A 251 -31.41 -40.31 -1.16
CA ASP A 251 -32.28 -41.16 -0.33
C ASP A 251 -33.44 -41.81 -1.13
N GLU A 252 -33.46 -41.68 -2.46
CA GLU A 252 -34.51 -42.25 -3.35
C GLU A 252 -34.04 -43.38 -4.31
N GLU A 253 -32.85 -43.96 -4.12
CA GLU A 253 -32.41 -45.20 -4.80
C GLU A 253 -32.04 -46.31 -3.82
#